data_AF-A0A958TEM2-F1
#
_entry.id   AF-A0A958TEM2-F1
#
_cell.length_a   1.000
_cell.length_b   1.000
_cell.length_c   1.000
_cell.angle_alpha   90.00
_cell.angle_beta   90.00
_cell.angle_gamma   90.00
#
_symmetry.space_group_name_H-M   'P 1'
#
loop_
_entity.id
_entity.type
_entity.pdbx_description
1 polymer ?
#
loop_
_entity_poly.entity_id
_entity_poly.type
_entity_poly.pdbx_seq_one_letter_code
_entity_poly.pdbx_strand_id
1 'polypeptide(L)'
;MIQFSIEVYASEAAPDDTEQLLKDIYGNRAELYFASNGDFRLQYKHSRGTRVDADADYFFVGKDYLYSTNTLNRKVDSTNITKEPAQLLAFTQLNNERILGKDCECYEYKAIDNYKEPAIFTYCFSPESPTINPEHYTNYKHFFLGDFFKIAQRPYVKFSYQIEDYRVTFTATKLIEKEVNRALFRIE
;
A
#
# COMPACT_ATOMS: atom_id res chain seq x y z
N MET A 1 6.64 -10.87 -6.36
CA MET A 1 6.66 -10.66 -4.90
C MET A 1 7.59 -9.50 -4.57
N ILE A 2 7.17 -8.59 -3.73
CA ILE A 2 7.96 -7.46 -3.23
C ILE A 2 8.03 -7.56 -1.71
N GLN A 3 9.23 -7.45 -1.12
CA GLN A 3 9.38 -7.30 0.32
C GLN A 3 9.61 -5.83 0.64
N PHE A 4 8.89 -5.31 1.61
CA PHE A 4 8.99 -3.93 2.07
C PHE A 4 9.59 -3.89 3.49
N SER A 5 10.43 -2.89 3.75
CA SER A 5 10.59 -2.34 5.10
C SER A 5 9.52 -1.27 5.31
N ILE A 6 9.01 -1.19 6.53
CA ILE A 6 8.00 -0.20 6.91
C ILE A 6 8.61 0.73 7.95
N GLU A 7 8.52 2.03 7.68
CA GLU A 7 8.93 3.10 8.57
C GLU A 7 7.71 3.91 8.97
N VAL A 8 7.59 4.18 10.26
CA VAL A 8 6.51 4.97 10.85
C VAL A 8 7.15 6.14 11.57
N TYR A 9 6.58 7.31 11.37
CA TYR A 9 6.96 8.55 12.04
C TYR A 9 5.69 9.25 12.53
N ALA A 10 5.65 9.61 13.81
CA ALA A 10 4.64 10.54 14.33
C ALA A 10 5.23 11.96 14.42
N SER A 11 4.41 12.97 14.14
CA SER A 11 4.78 14.37 14.32
C SER A 11 4.78 14.75 15.81
N GLU A 12 5.39 15.89 16.14
CA GLU A 12 5.37 16.42 17.51
C GLU A 12 3.97 16.82 18.00
N ALA A 13 3.02 17.01 17.06
CA ALA A 13 1.63 17.36 17.38
C ALA A 13 0.75 16.13 17.65
N ALA A 14 1.20 14.95 17.25
CA ALA A 14 0.45 13.71 17.43
C ALA A 14 0.39 13.29 18.91
N PRO A 15 -0.68 12.59 19.33
CA PRO A 15 -0.72 11.95 20.65
C PRO A 15 0.52 11.06 20.90
N ASP A 16 1.03 11.06 22.15
CA ASP A 16 2.29 10.41 22.55
C ASP A 16 2.39 8.92 22.15
N ASP A 17 1.26 8.21 22.04
CA ASP A 17 1.20 6.78 21.71
C ASP A 17 1.02 6.48 20.21
N THR A 18 0.84 7.52 19.37
CA THR A 18 0.55 7.39 17.93
C THR A 18 1.60 6.56 17.20
N GLU A 19 2.88 6.86 17.39
CA GLU A 19 3.95 6.14 16.68
C GLU A 19 3.98 4.66 17.06
N GLN A 20 3.81 4.35 18.34
CA GLN A 20 3.82 2.97 18.82
C GLN A 20 2.58 2.22 18.33
N LEU A 21 1.41 2.87 18.34
CA LEU A 21 0.18 2.31 17.79
C LEU A 21 0.34 1.98 16.31
N LEU A 22 0.85 2.91 15.49
CA LEU A 22 1.06 2.70 14.06
C LEU A 22 2.12 1.61 13.77
N LYS A 23 3.18 1.53 14.59
CA LYS A 23 4.15 0.42 14.52
C LYS A 23 3.51 -0.94 14.85
N ASP A 24 2.57 -0.94 15.79
CA ASP A 24 1.80 -2.13 16.15
C ASP A 24 0.80 -2.51 15.06
N ILE A 25 0.26 -1.54 14.30
CA ILE A 25 -0.67 -1.76 13.17
C ILE A 25 0.07 -2.31 11.95
N TYR A 26 1.05 -1.56 11.45
CA TYR A 26 1.71 -1.87 10.18
C TYR A 26 2.89 -2.86 10.33
N GLY A 27 3.43 -3.01 11.54
CA GLY A 27 4.67 -3.75 11.76
C GLY A 27 5.88 -3.01 11.18
N ASN A 28 6.94 -3.76 10.90
CA ASN A 28 8.19 -3.23 10.33
C ASN A 28 8.52 -3.78 8.94
N ARG A 29 7.72 -4.74 8.45
CA ARG A 29 7.91 -5.41 7.17
C ARG A 29 6.57 -5.84 6.58
N ALA A 30 6.51 -5.88 5.25
CA ALA A 30 5.39 -6.49 4.53
C ALA A 30 5.85 -7.22 3.27
N GLU A 31 5.01 -8.11 2.77
CA GLU A 31 5.21 -8.85 1.53
C GLU A 31 4.00 -8.66 0.61
N LEU A 32 4.24 -8.09 -0.57
CA LEU A 32 3.22 -7.91 -1.60
C LEU A 32 3.40 -8.96 -2.70
N TYR A 33 2.34 -9.72 -2.94
CA TYR A 33 2.26 -10.74 -3.97
C TYR A 33 1.30 -10.30 -5.05
N PHE A 34 1.70 -10.46 -6.31
CA PHE A 34 0.83 -10.30 -7.47
C PHE A 34 0.66 -11.66 -8.13
N ALA A 35 -0.58 -12.06 -8.38
CA ALA A 35 -0.91 -13.19 -9.23
C ALA A 35 -0.96 -12.76 -10.70
N SER A 36 -0.83 -13.72 -11.61
CA SER A 36 -0.87 -13.45 -13.05
C SER A 36 -2.22 -12.92 -13.55
N ASN A 37 -3.32 -13.19 -12.82
CA ASN A 37 -4.64 -12.63 -13.09
C ASN A 37 -4.84 -11.21 -12.53
N GLY A 38 -3.83 -10.63 -11.87
CA GLY A 38 -3.90 -9.29 -11.25
C GLY A 38 -4.37 -9.26 -9.82
N ASP A 39 -4.75 -10.39 -9.22
CA ASP A 39 -5.04 -10.41 -7.78
C ASP A 39 -3.77 -10.04 -7.01
N PHE A 40 -3.92 -9.31 -5.91
CA PHE A 40 -2.79 -9.05 -5.02
C PHE A 40 -3.12 -9.39 -3.57
N ARG A 41 -2.07 -9.73 -2.84
CA ARG A 41 -2.09 -9.90 -1.39
C ARG A 41 -0.96 -9.10 -0.77
N LEU A 42 -1.28 -8.21 0.16
CA LEU A 42 -0.31 -7.54 1.02
C LEU A 42 -0.35 -8.21 2.38
N GLN A 43 0.75 -8.85 2.79
CA GLN A 43 0.88 -9.48 4.10
C GLN A 43 1.77 -8.64 4.99
N TYR A 44 1.24 -8.18 6.12
CA TYR A 44 2.01 -7.52 7.17
C TYR A 44 2.77 -8.56 8.01
N LYS A 45 3.97 -8.20 8.44
CA LYS A 45 4.82 -9.01 9.31
C LYS A 45 5.08 -8.21 10.58
N HIS A 46 4.24 -8.45 11.59
CA HIS A 46 4.38 -7.82 12.89
C HIS A 46 5.57 -8.39 13.65
N SER A 47 6.35 -7.51 14.27
CA SER A 47 7.45 -7.92 15.16
C SER A 47 6.96 -8.26 16.58
N ARG A 48 5.76 -7.80 16.94
CA ARG A 48 5.07 -8.02 18.22
C ARG A 48 3.63 -8.37 17.86
N GLY A 49 3.13 -9.54 18.26
CA GLY A 49 1.80 -10.04 17.88
C GLY A 49 0.67 -9.17 18.45
N THR A 50 0.39 -8.07 17.78
CA THR A 50 -0.52 -7.00 18.21
C THR A 50 -1.95 -7.32 17.78
N ARG A 51 -2.88 -6.90 18.63
CA ARG A 51 -4.26 -7.39 18.67
C ARG A 51 -5.21 -6.65 17.71
N VAL A 52 -4.72 -5.61 17.04
CA VAL A 52 -5.56 -4.49 16.62
C VAL A 52 -5.88 -4.49 15.12
N ASP A 53 -5.08 -5.10 14.25
CA ASP A 53 -5.23 -4.84 12.81
C ASP A 53 -5.05 -6.03 11.85
N ALA A 54 -5.21 -5.74 10.55
CA ALA A 54 -5.12 -6.70 9.47
C ALA A 54 -3.73 -7.34 9.37
N ASP A 55 -3.68 -8.67 9.36
CA ASP A 55 -2.50 -9.46 8.99
C ASP A 55 -2.26 -9.43 7.49
N ALA A 56 -3.34 -9.42 6.71
CA ALA A 56 -3.23 -9.35 5.26
C ALA A 56 -4.44 -8.71 4.61
N ASP A 57 -4.15 -7.96 3.56
CA ASP A 57 -5.12 -7.42 2.63
C ASP A 57 -5.12 -8.20 1.32
N TYR A 58 -6.32 -8.45 0.81
CA TYR A 58 -6.57 -9.21 -0.40
C TYR A 58 -7.40 -8.38 -1.36
N PHE A 59 -6.88 -8.22 -2.57
CA PHE A 59 -7.60 -7.67 -3.70
C PHE A 59 -7.80 -8.75 -4.76
N PHE A 60 -9.03 -8.84 -5.25
CA PHE A 60 -9.40 -9.73 -6.35
C PHE A 60 -9.91 -8.91 -7.52
N VAL A 61 -9.37 -9.16 -8.70
CA VAL A 61 -9.78 -8.46 -9.93
C VAL A 61 -11.27 -8.67 -10.19
N GLY A 62 -11.95 -7.57 -10.52
CA GLY A 62 -13.40 -7.56 -10.74
C GLY A 62 -14.24 -7.56 -9.45
N LYS A 63 -13.61 -7.39 -8.27
CA LYS A 63 -14.32 -7.13 -7.01
C LYS A 63 -14.16 -5.67 -6.59
N ASP A 64 -15.20 -5.16 -5.94
CA ASP A 64 -15.28 -3.76 -5.50
C ASP A 64 -14.72 -3.53 -4.08
N TYR A 65 -14.16 -4.58 -3.46
CA TYR A 65 -13.74 -4.57 -2.07
C TYR A 65 -12.30 -5.07 -1.92
N LEU A 66 -11.56 -4.43 -1.01
CA LEU A 66 -10.36 -4.96 -0.38
C LEU A 66 -10.79 -5.74 0.86
N TYR A 67 -10.30 -6.96 1.03
CA TYR A 67 -10.62 -7.79 2.19
C TYR A 67 -9.43 -7.85 3.13
N SER A 68 -9.64 -7.50 4.39
CA SER A 68 -8.61 -7.42 5.42
C SER A 68 -8.85 -8.53 6.43
N THR A 69 -7.85 -9.39 6.65
CA THR A 69 -7.96 -10.55 7.55
C THR A 69 -7.18 -10.31 8.83
N ASN A 70 -7.70 -10.75 9.97
CA ASN A 70 -6.96 -10.80 11.24
C ASN A 70 -6.98 -12.23 11.78
N THR A 71 -5.82 -12.86 11.86
CA THR A 71 -5.60 -14.26 12.24
C THR A 71 -5.81 -14.50 13.73
N LEU A 72 -5.65 -13.49 14.59
CA LEU A 72 -5.87 -13.61 16.03
C LEU A 72 -7.36 -13.78 16.36
N ASN A 73 -8.23 -13.05 15.68
CA ASN A 73 -9.68 -13.06 15.94
C ASN A 73 -10.52 -13.74 14.83
N ARG A 74 -9.86 -14.22 13.75
CA ARG A 74 -10.48 -14.83 12.57
C ARG A 74 -11.56 -13.95 11.93
N LYS A 75 -11.41 -12.64 12.01
CA LYS A 75 -12.30 -11.69 11.33
C LYS A 75 -11.80 -11.38 9.94
N VAL A 76 -12.78 -11.17 9.05
CA VAL A 76 -12.57 -10.63 7.71
C VAL A 76 -13.41 -9.36 7.63
N ASP A 77 -12.72 -8.23 7.50
CA ASP A 77 -13.33 -6.94 7.22
C ASP A 77 -13.20 -6.63 5.73
N SER A 78 -14.01 -5.69 5.24
CA SER A 78 -13.98 -5.30 3.84
C SER A 78 -14.15 -3.80 3.65
N THR A 79 -13.31 -3.22 2.81
CA THR A 79 -13.35 -1.80 2.44
C THR A 79 -13.73 -1.66 0.98
N ASN A 80 -14.77 -0.87 0.68
CA ASN A 80 -15.16 -0.60 -0.71
C ASN A 80 -14.11 0.32 -1.36
N ILE A 81 -13.38 -0.21 -2.34
CA ILE A 81 -12.26 0.48 -3.01
C ILE A 81 -12.69 1.34 -4.20
N THR A 82 -13.96 1.24 -4.62
CA THR A 82 -14.50 2.00 -5.77
C THR A 82 -14.81 3.45 -5.45
N LYS A 83 -14.72 3.81 -4.16
CA LYS A 83 -14.84 5.16 -3.64
C LYS A 83 -13.47 5.60 -3.17
N GLU A 84 -13.02 6.75 -3.64
CA GLU A 84 -11.88 7.43 -3.04
C GLU A 84 -12.44 8.35 -1.94
N PRO A 85 -12.09 8.13 -0.65
CA PRO A 85 -12.47 9.03 0.42
C PRO A 85 -11.77 10.40 0.33
N ALA A 86 -10.61 10.51 -0.32
CA ALA A 86 -9.86 11.76 -0.41
C ALA A 86 -10.13 12.53 -1.72
N GLN A 87 -10.43 13.82 -1.62
CA GLN A 87 -10.52 14.68 -2.79
C GLN A 87 -9.13 15.11 -3.26
N LEU A 88 -8.74 14.72 -4.47
CA LEU A 88 -7.49 15.16 -5.09
C LEU A 88 -7.48 16.69 -5.28
N LEU A 89 -6.41 17.33 -4.80
CA LEU A 89 -6.12 18.75 -5.01
C LEU A 89 -5.07 18.95 -6.09
N ALA A 90 -4.00 18.16 -6.04
CA ALA A 90 -2.88 18.29 -6.95
C ALA A 90 -2.20 16.94 -7.20
N PHE A 91 -1.68 16.79 -8.41
CA PHE A 91 -0.86 15.66 -8.83
C PHE A 91 0.47 16.22 -9.36
N THR A 92 1.59 15.63 -8.96
CA THR A 92 2.92 16.11 -9.36
C THR A 92 3.89 14.95 -9.53
N GLN A 93 4.69 14.97 -10.59
CA GLN A 93 5.85 14.11 -10.72
C GLN A 93 7.00 14.70 -9.89
N LEU A 94 7.55 13.90 -9.00
CA LEU A 94 8.69 14.27 -8.15
C LEU A 94 10.01 13.94 -8.85
N ASN A 95 11.10 14.43 -8.26
CA ASN A 95 12.45 14.04 -8.67
C ASN A 95 12.64 12.52 -8.48
N ASN A 96 13.46 11.94 -9.36
CA ASN A 96 13.75 10.51 -9.30
C ASN A 96 14.49 10.16 -8.00
N GLU A 97 14.10 9.02 -7.41
CA GLU A 97 14.77 8.41 -6.27
C GLU A 97 15.49 7.13 -6.68
N ARG A 98 16.50 6.71 -5.90
CA ARG A 98 17.20 5.44 -6.14
C ARG A 98 16.78 4.40 -5.10
N ILE A 99 16.05 3.37 -5.53
CA ILE A 99 15.54 2.29 -4.67
C ILE A 99 16.07 0.96 -5.20
N LEU A 100 16.61 0.11 -4.31
CA LEU A 100 17.30 -1.14 -4.69
C LEU A 100 18.43 -0.92 -5.72
N GLY A 101 19.09 0.24 -5.67
CA GLY A 101 20.14 0.62 -6.61
C GLY A 101 19.65 0.97 -8.01
N LYS A 102 18.34 1.09 -8.23
CA LYS A 102 17.72 1.45 -9.52
C LYS A 102 17.10 2.84 -9.48
N ASP A 103 17.15 3.55 -10.58
CA ASP A 103 16.45 4.83 -10.72
C ASP A 103 14.93 4.57 -10.79
N CYS A 104 14.19 5.36 -10.02
CA CYS A 104 12.75 5.24 -9.86
C CYS A 104 12.09 6.59 -10.12
N GLU A 105 10.97 6.56 -10.84
CA GLU A 105 10.10 7.71 -11.02
C GLU A 105 9.07 7.74 -9.88
N CYS A 106 8.81 8.94 -9.36
CA CYS A 106 7.94 9.13 -8.21
C CYS A 106 6.81 10.11 -8.54
N TYR A 107 5.61 9.83 -8.02
CA TYR A 107 4.44 10.68 -8.16
C TYR A 107 3.84 10.98 -6.80
N GLU A 108 3.36 12.21 -6.65
CA GLU A 108 2.71 12.72 -5.46
C GLU A 108 1.26 13.10 -5.77
N TYR A 109 0.35 12.66 -4.89
CA TYR A 109 -1.06 13.02 -4.88
C TYR A 109 -1.32 13.78 -3.59
N LYS A 110 -1.58 15.08 -3.69
CA LYS A 110 -2.03 15.89 -2.56
C LYS A 110 -3.55 15.91 -2.58
N ALA A 111 -4.15 15.58 -1.45
CA ALA A 111 -5.58 15.45 -1.31
C ALA A 111 -6.08 16.04 0.02
N ILE A 112 -7.39 16.14 0.13
CA ILE A 112 -8.09 16.42 1.39
C ILE A 112 -8.93 15.18 1.71
N ASP A 113 -8.79 14.63 2.90
CA ASP A 113 -9.58 13.47 3.32
C ASP A 113 -11.04 13.84 3.67
N ASN A 114 -11.85 12.86 4.07
CA ASN A 114 -13.24 13.09 4.45
C ASN A 114 -13.42 13.96 5.70
N TYR A 115 -12.38 14.10 6.52
CA TYR A 115 -12.35 14.95 7.72
C TYR A 115 -11.83 16.37 7.44
N LYS A 116 -11.56 16.67 6.16
CA LYS A 116 -10.97 17.92 5.68
C LYS A 116 -9.50 18.11 6.04
N GLU A 117 -8.80 17.02 6.33
CA GLU A 117 -7.39 17.03 6.67
C GLU A 117 -6.52 16.84 5.41
N PRO A 118 -5.40 17.58 5.29
CA PRO A 118 -4.45 17.36 4.20
C PRO A 118 -3.85 15.96 4.26
N ALA A 119 -3.89 15.26 3.12
CA ALA A 119 -3.27 13.96 2.93
C ALA A 119 -2.31 14.02 1.74
N ILE A 120 -1.16 13.36 1.85
CA ILE A 120 -0.18 13.20 0.78
C ILE A 120 0.07 11.71 0.57
N PHE A 121 -0.12 11.26 -0.67
CA PHE A 121 0.23 9.91 -1.10
C PHE A 121 1.38 10.01 -2.10
N THR A 122 2.46 9.26 -1.85
CA THR A 122 3.59 9.20 -2.76
C THR A 122 3.80 7.78 -3.21
N TYR A 123 3.95 7.57 -4.51
CA TYR A 123 4.29 6.28 -5.10
C TYR A 123 5.55 6.42 -5.93
N CYS A 124 6.45 5.44 -5.85
CA CYS A 124 7.57 5.34 -6.78
C CYS A 124 7.58 3.97 -7.45
N PHE A 125 7.98 3.90 -8.71
CA PHE A 125 8.19 2.66 -9.45
C PHE A 125 9.53 2.67 -10.16
N SER A 126 10.09 1.48 -10.38
CA SER A 126 11.25 1.32 -11.25
C SER A 126 10.77 0.91 -12.65
N PRO A 127 11.23 1.59 -13.73
CA PRO A 127 10.96 1.16 -15.10
C PRO A 127 11.42 -0.28 -15.41
N GLU A 128 12.37 -0.80 -14.64
CA GLU A 128 12.90 -2.16 -14.74
C GLU A 128 12.13 -3.20 -13.90
N SER A 129 11.12 -2.81 -13.12
CA SER A 129 10.28 -3.76 -12.38
C SER A 129 9.34 -4.50 -13.34
N PRO A 130 8.76 -5.68 -13.02
CA PRO A 130 7.83 -6.38 -13.90
C PRO A 130 6.61 -5.54 -14.29
N THR A 131 6.06 -5.76 -15.49
CA THR A 131 4.81 -5.10 -15.92
C THR A 131 3.62 -5.66 -15.16
N ILE A 132 2.60 -4.84 -14.98
CA ILE A 132 1.27 -5.28 -14.58
C ILE A 132 0.25 -4.76 -15.60
N ASN A 133 -0.90 -5.42 -15.70
CA ASN A 133 -2.00 -4.93 -16.51
C ASN A 133 -2.79 -3.87 -15.72
N PRO A 134 -2.75 -2.57 -16.09
CA PRO A 134 -3.48 -1.52 -15.37
C PRO A 134 -5.01 -1.71 -15.42
N GLU A 135 -5.54 -2.38 -16.44
CA GLU A 135 -6.98 -2.61 -16.61
C GLU A 135 -7.59 -3.41 -15.44
N HIS A 136 -6.77 -4.21 -14.76
CA HIS A 136 -7.18 -4.99 -13.58
C HIS A 136 -7.52 -4.11 -12.37
N TYR A 137 -7.08 -2.84 -12.34
CA TYR A 137 -7.16 -1.96 -11.17
C TYR A 137 -7.96 -0.68 -11.43
N THR A 138 -8.66 -0.58 -12.55
CA THR A 138 -9.43 0.62 -12.96
C THR A 138 -10.48 1.05 -11.95
N ASN A 139 -11.07 0.09 -11.22
CA ASN A 139 -12.05 0.35 -10.17
C ASN A 139 -11.41 0.60 -8.78
N TYR A 140 -10.09 0.43 -8.64
CA TYR A 140 -9.39 0.64 -7.38
C TYR A 140 -9.07 2.12 -7.21
N LYS A 141 -10.00 2.87 -6.62
CA LYS A 141 -9.81 4.31 -6.42
C LYS A 141 -9.05 4.62 -5.15
N HIS A 142 -9.26 3.84 -4.09
CA HIS A 142 -8.68 4.07 -2.76
C HIS A 142 -7.17 4.35 -2.81
N PHE A 143 -6.75 5.42 -2.14
CA PHE A 143 -5.38 5.96 -2.14
C PHE A 143 -4.82 6.27 -3.53
N PHE A 144 -5.68 6.56 -4.51
CA PHE A 144 -5.33 6.79 -5.91
C PHE A 144 -4.55 5.64 -6.58
N LEU A 145 -4.65 4.41 -6.06
CA LEU A 145 -3.81 3.29 -6.49
C LEU A 145 -4.06 2.90 -7.96
N GLY A 146 -5.32 2.89 -8.41
CA GLY A 146 -5.69 2.61 -9.80
C GLY A 146 -5.15 3.67 -10.76
N ASP A 147 -5.21 4.95 -10.37
CA ASP A 147 -4.63 6.05 -11.15
C ASP A 147 -3.11 5.91 -11.25
N PHE A 148 -2.45 5.55 -10.16
CA PHE A 148 -1.01 5.24 -10.17
C PHE A 148 -0.69 4.10 -11.13
N PHE A 149 -1.39 2.97 -11.06
CA PHE A 149 -1.13 1.84 -11.95
C PHE A 149 -1.42 2.14 -13.42
N LYS A 150 -2.39 3.01 -13.72
CA LYS A 150 -2.65 3.49 -15.08
C LYS A 150 -1.46 4.25 -15.67
N ILE A 151 -0.76 5.03 -14.84
CA ILE A 151 0.42 5.80 -15.26
C ILE A 151 1.65 4.89 -15.32
N ALA A 152 1.96 4.22 -14.20
CA ALA A 152 3.20 3.48 -14.03
C ALA A 152 3.23 2.15 -14.81
N GLN A 153 2.07 1.48 -14.95
CA GLN A 153 1.94 0.12 -15.52
C GLN A 153 2.88 -0.92 -14.88
N ARG A 154 3.30 -0.63 -13.65
CA ARG A 154 4.34 -1.32 -12.89
C ARG A 154 3.93 -1.28 -11.41
N PRO A 155 4.34 -2.27 -10.59
CA PRO A 155 4.09 -2.21 -9.17
C PRO A 155 4.90 -1.08 -8.52
N TYR A 156 4.38 -0.52 -7.43
CA TYR A 156 5.15 0.43 -6.64
C TYR A 156 6.30 -0.30 -5.92
N VAL A 157 7.46 0.35 -5.88
CA VAL A 157 8.62 -0.05 -5.07
C VAL A 157 8.79 0.84 -3.85
N LYS A 158 8.05 1.94 -3.77
CA LYS A 158 7.85 2.73 -2.57
C LYS A 158 6.43 3.29 -2.54
N PHE A 159 5.81 3.28 -1.37
CA PHE A 159 4.55 3.95 -1.10
C PHE A 159 4.68 4.69 0.22
N SER A 160 4.21 5.93 0.30
CA SER A 160 4.03 6.62 1.57
C SER A 160 2.68 7.29 1.65
N TYR A 161 2.10 7.24 2.84
CA TYR A 161 0.91 7.98 3.23
C TYR A 161 1.28 8.92 4.38
N GLN A 162 0.97 10.20 4.21
CA GLN A 162 1.26 11.23 5.19
C GLN A 162 0.02 12.08 5.43
N ILE A 163 -0.28 12.31 6.70
CA ILE A 163 -1.21 13.33 7.19
C ILE A 163 -0.46 14.24 8.18
N GLU A 164 -1.17 15.13 8.86
CA GLU A 164 -0.57 16.05 9.85
C GLU A 164 0.13 15.32 11.00
N ASP A 165 -0.52 14.28 11.53
CA ASP A 165 -0.05 13.57 12.71
C ASP A 165 1.03 12.53 12.43
N TYR A 166 1.07 11.95 11.24
CA TYR A 166 2.01 10.87 10.97
C TYR A 166 2.31 10.63 9.50
N ARG A 167 3.36 9.85 9.28
CA ARG A 167 3.72 9.27 7.99
C ARG A 167 4.06 7.79 8.13
N VAL A 168 3.55 6.99 7.21
CA VAL A 168 3.92 5.58 7.05
C VAL A 168 4.53 5.40 5.67
N THR A 169 5.72 4.80 5.60
CA THR A 169 6.47 4.57 4.36
C THR A 169 6.81 3.10 4.20
N PHE A 170 6.44 2.54 3.06
CA PHE A 170 6.81 1.21 2.58
C PHE A 170 7.91 1.39 1.55
N THR A 171 9.10 0.82 1.77
CA THR A 171 10.23 0.88 0.83
C THR A 171 10.69 -0.53 0.47
N ALA A 172 10.78 -0.84 -0.83
CA ALA A 172 11.15 -2.16 -1.28
C ALA A 172 12.59 -2.49 -0.87
N THR A 173 12.75 -3.64 -0.21
CA THR A 173 14.03 -4.24 0.17
C THR A 173 14.38 -5.45 -0.69
N LYS A 174 13.39 -6.00 -1.40
CA LYS A 174 13.58 -7.10 -2.35
C LYS A 174 12.47 -7.14 -3.39
N LEU A 175 12.81 -7.47 -4.63
CA LEU A 175 11.88 -7.74 -5.72
C LEU A 175 12.21 -9.11 -6.33
N ILE A 176 11.22 -10.01 -6.37
CA ILE A 176 11.37 -11.36 -6.94
C ILE A 176 10.22 -11.63 -7.90
N GLU A 177 10.56 -11.92 -9.15
CA GLU A 177 9.64 -12.47 -10.13
C GLU A 177 9.68 -14.00 -10.05
N LYS A 178 8.57 -14.60 -9.62
CA LYS A 178 8.41 -16.05 -9.53
C LYS A 178 6.93 -16.40 -9.55
N GLU A 179 6.63 -17.64 -9.96
CA GLU A 179 5.30 -18.19 -9.81
C GLU A 179 4.91 -18.24 -8.33
N VAL A 180 3.67 -17.82 -8.05
CA VAL A 180 3.12 -17.77 -6.69
C VAL A 180 2.01 -18.81 -6.55
N ASN A 181 2.02 -19.54 -5.44
CA ASN A 181 1.01 -20.56 -5.18
C ASN A 181 -0.37 -19.89 -5.03
N ARG A 182 -1.37 -20.37 -5.78
CA ARG A 182 -2.76 -19.87 -5.72
C ARG A 182 -3.36 -19.96 -4.31
N ALA A 183 -2.90 -20.89 -3.48
CA ALA A 183 -3.33 -20.97 -2.08
C ALA A 183 -3.04 -19.69 -1.28
N LEU A 184 -2.04 -18.88 -1.69
CA LEU A 184 -1.76 -17.59 -1.06
C LEU A 184 -2.90 -16.58 -1.20
N PHE A 185 -3.80 -16.76 -2.16
CA PHE A 185 -4.92 -15.85 -2.43
C PHE A 185 -6.25 -16.37 -1.88
N ARG A 186 -6.22 -17.39 -1.01
CA ARG A 186 -7.41 -17.85 -0.29
C ARG A 186 -7.53 -17.07 1.02
N ILE A 187 -8.74 -16.60 1.30
CA ILE A 187 -9.14 -16.10 2.61
C ILE A 187 -9.62 -17.33 3.38
N GLU A 188 -9.00 -17.61 4.52
CA GLU A 188 -9.32 -18.74 5.41
C GLU A 188 -10.01 -18.27 6.69
#